data_AF-A0A924C890-F1
#
_entry.id   AF-A0A924C890-F1
#
_cell.length_a   1.000
_cell.length_b   1.000
_cell.length_c   1.000
_cell.angle_alpha   90.00
_cell.angle_beta   90.00
_cell.angle_gamma   90.00
#
_symmetry.space_group_name_H-M   'P 1'
#
loop_
_entity.id
_entity.type
_entity.pdbx_description
1 polymer ?
#
loop_
_entity_poly.entity_id
_entity_poly.type
_entity_poly.pdbx_seq_one_letter_code
_entity_poly.pdbx_strand_id
1 'polypeptide(L)' 'MYNPAVKTHADIEAAVKKAAAENKFVMLHTGSDWCSWCLEFVKINKANSRIDAVINSSFVKYELNNRKEKWE' A
#
# COMPACT_ATOMS: atom_id res chain seq x y z
N MET A 1 2.83 8.89 4.75
CA MET A 1 4.13 8.67 5.40
C MET A 1 4.15 7.21 5.78
N TYR A 2 5.11 6.48 5.22
CA TYR A 2 5.14 5.02 5.28
C TYR A 2 5.24 4.56 6.74
N ASN A 3 4.40 3.60 7.13
CA ASN A 3 4.40 3.03 8.47
C ASN A 3 5.72 2.26 8.69
N PRO A 4 6.49 2.53 9.77
CA PRO A 4 7.74 1.83 10.07
C PRO A 4 7.55 0.37 10.50
N ALA A 5 6.31 -0.10 10.64
CA ALA A 5 6.01 -1.48 11.01
C ALA A 5 6.58 -2.48 10.00
N VAL A 6 7.32 -3.47 10.52
CA VAL A 6 7.80 -4.61 9.75
C VAL A 6 6.57 -5.41 9.34
N LYS A 7 6.31 -5.50 8.04
CA LYS A 7 5.25 -6.36 7.51
C LYS A 7 5.82 -7.67 7.01
N THR A 8 5.12 -8.75 7.30
CA THR A 8 5.55 -10.14 7.11
C THR A 8 4.63 -10.88 6.14
N HIS A 9 5.01 -12.09 5.73
CA HIS A 9 4.13 -12.95 4.94
C HIS A 9 2.79 -13.23 5.64
N ALA A 10 2.78 -13.34 6.97
CA ALA A 10 1.55 -13.53 7.74
C ALA A 10 0.59 -12.33 7.62
N ASP A 11 1.12 -11.11 7.46
CA ASP A 11 0.31 -9.91 7.24
C ASP A 11 -0.35 -9.89 5.85
N ILE A 12 0.29 -10.51 4.85
CA ILE A 12 -0.31 -10.70 3.52
C ILE A 12 -1.46 -11.70 3.60
N GLU A 13 -1.29 -12.83 4.30
CA GLU A 13 -2.37 -13.80 4.50
C GLU A 13 -3.58 -13.17 5.22
N ALA A 14 -3.33 -12.33 6.23
CA ALA A 14 -4.37 -11.57 6.91
C ALA A 14 -5.07 -10.58 5.96
N ALA A 15 -4.31 -9.89 5.09
CA ALA A 15 -4.87 -8.99 4.09
C ALA A 15 -5.71 -9.74 3.04
N VAL A 16 -5.28 -10.92 2.60
CA VAL A 16 -6.03 -11.79 1.66
C VAL A 16 -7.34 -12.26 2.29
N LYS A 17 -7.31 -12.74 3.54
CA LYS A 17 -8.53 -13.15 4.28
C LYS A 17 -9.51 -11.98 4.42
N LYS A 18 -9.01 -10.80 4.76
CA LYS A 18 -9.82 -9.58 4.87
C LYS A 18 -10.41 -9.17 3.52
N ALA A 19 -9.61 -9.20 2.46
CA ALA A 19 -10.05 -8.85 1.12
C ALA A 19 -11.15 -9.81 0.62
N ALA A 20 -11.01 -11.12 0.87
CA ALA A 20 -12.05 -12.10 0.56
C ALA A 20 -13.35 -11.84 1.34
N ALA A 21 -13.26 -11.51 2.64
CA ALA A 21 -14.44 -11.19 3.46
C ALA A 21 -15.13 -9.88 3.04
N GLU A 22 -14.37 -8.89 2.56
CA GLU A 22 -14.90 -7.59 2.11
C GLU A 22 -15.24 -7.55 0.61
N ASN A 23 -15.06 -8.66 -0.13
CA ASN A 23 -15.18 -8.71 -1.59
C ASN A 23 -14.34 -7.65 -2.31
N LYS A 24 -13.09 -7.51 -1.86
CA LYS A 24 -12.09 -6.57 -2.38
C LYS A 24 -10.87 -7.32 -2.90
N PHE A 25 -10.01 -6.63 -3.62
CA PHE A 25 -8.69 -7.11 -4.02
C PHE A 25 -7.63 -6.73 -2.97
N VAL A 26 -6.48 -7.40 -2.99
CA VAL A 26 -5.31 -6.98 -2.21
C VAL A 26 -4.43 -6.10 -3.09
N MET A 27 -4.10 -4.90 -2.61
CA MET A 27 -3.13 -4.02 -3.28
C MET A 27 -1.82 -4.05 -2.51
N LEU A 28 -0.79 -4.64 -3.12
CA LEU A 28 0.57 -4.60 -2.59
C LEU A 28 1.25 -3.32 -3.09
N HIS A 29 1.45 -2.36 -2.20
CA HIS A 29 2.18 -1.13 -2.49
C HIS A 29 3.53 -1.17 -1.76
N THR A 30 4.55 -1.59 -2.49
CA THR A 30 5.93 -1.57 -2.02
C THR A 30 6.53 -0.20 -2.36
N GLY A 31 7.16 0.43 -1.39
CA GLY A 31 7.79 1.72 -1.61
C GLY A 31 8.70 2.11 -0.45
N SER A 32 9.39 3.23 -0.63
CA SER A 32 10.32 3.75 0.37
C SER A 32 10.28 5.27 0.35
N ASP A 33 10.67 5.90 1.45
CA ASP A 33 10.61 7.36 1.59
C ASP A 33 11.53 8.11 0.60
N TRP A 34 12.48 7.43 -0.05
CA TRP A 34 13.36 7.98 -1.09
C TRP A 34 12.84 7.75 -2.52
N CYS A 35 11.76 7.01 -2.71
CA CYS A 35 11.17 6.75 -4.03
C CYS A 35 10.30 7.94 -4.45
N SER A 36 10.84 8.83 -5.28
CA SER A 36 10.13 10.04 -5.77
C SER A 36 8.79 9.72 -6.43
N TRP A 37 8.72 8.65 -7.21
CA TRP A 37 7.47 8.21 -7.85
C TRP A 37 6.43 7.73 -6.84
N CYS A 38 6.86 7.05 -5.78
CA CYS A 38 5.98 6.58 -4.72
C CYS A 38 5.41 7.76 -3.92
N LEU A 39 6.22 8.79 -3.67
CA LEU A 39 5.76 10.03 -3.05
C LEU A 39 4.75 10.76 -3.93
N GLU A 40 5.01 10.85 -5.24
CA GLU A 40 4.09 11.49 -6.18
C GLU A 40 2.78 10.71 -6.32
N PHE A 41 2.81 9.38 -6.32
CA PHE A 41 1.61 8.53 -6.29
C PHE A 41 0.75 8.83 -5.07
N VAL A 42 1.34 8.86 -3.87
CA VAL A 42 0.61 9.22 -2.63
C VAL A 42 0.01 10.62 -2.72
N LYS A 43 0.75 11.58 -3.29
CA LYS A 43 0.29 12.96 -3.46
C LYS A 43 -0.88 13.05 -4.42
N ILE A 44 -0.81 12.39 -5.59
CA ILE A 44 -1.89 12.37 -6.60
C ILE A 44 -3.14 11.74 -6.01
N ASN A 45 -3.01 10.60 -5.33
CA ASN A 45 -4.16 9.91 -4.74
C ASN A 45 -4.85 10.77 -3.67
N LYS A 46 -4.07 11.40 -2.78
CA LYS A 46 -4.62 12.29 -1.74
C LYS A 46 -5.26 13.55 -2.31
N ALA A 47 -4.73 14.09 -3.41
CA ALA A 47 -5.27 15.28 -4.05
C ALA A 47 -6.55 14.98 -4.84
N ASN A 48 -6.80 13.74 -5.22
CA ASN A 48 -7.95 13.34 -6.03
C ASN A 48 -8.87 12.37 -5.28
N SER A 49 -9.94 12.90 -4.70
CA SER A 49 -10.92 12.15 -3.91
C SER A 49 -11.59 11.00 -4.68
N ARG A 50 -11.72 11.10 -6.01
CA ARG A 50 -12.25 9.99 -6.82
C ARG A 50 -11.29 8.81 -6.88
N ILE A 51 -10.01 9.09 -7.05
CA ILE A 51 -8.97 8.05 -7.09
C ILE A 51 -8.86 7.39 -5.71
N ASP A 52 -8.81 8.19 -4.63
CA ASP A 52 -8.76 7.64 -3.28
C ASP A 52 -10.01 6.80 -2.94
N ALA A 53 -11.19 7.25 -3.36
CA ALA A 53 -12.43 6.49 -3.17
C ALA A 53 -12.38 5.12 -3.87
N VAL A 54 -11.96 5.06 -5.14
CA VAL A 54 -11.83 3.78 -5.87
C VAL A 54 -10.82 2.87 -5.18
N ILE A 55 -9.67 3.42 -4.77
CA ILE A 55 -8.65 2.62 -4.08
C ILE A 55 -9.20 2.04 -2.78
N ASN A 56 -9.88 2.85 -1.96
CA ASN A 56 -10.42 2.42 -0.68
C ASN A 56 -11.64 1.48 -0.81
N SER A 57 -12.44 1.62 -1.87
CA SER A 57 -13.60 0.77 -2.13
C SER A 57 -13.20 -0.59 -2.69
N SER A 58 -12.13 -0.65 -3.49
CA SER A 58 -11.78 -1.85 -4.25
C SER A 58 -10.63 -2.64 -3.65
N PHE A 59 -9.83 -2.05 -2.75
CA PHE A 59 -8.61 -2.69 -2.27
C PHE A 59 -8.44 -2.67 -0.75
N VAL A 60 -7.91 -3.78 -0.22
CA VAL A 60 -7.21 -3.82 1.06
C VAL A 60 -5.74 -3.47 0.80
N LYS A 61 -5.33 -2.28 1.26
CA LYS A 61 -3.97 -1.77 1.08
C LYS A 61 -2.98 -2.47 1.99
N TYR A 62 -1.95 -3.04 1.40
CA TYR A 62 -0.76 -3.53 2.08
C TYR A 62 0.43 -2.66 1.68
N GLU A 63 0.82 -1.76 2.58
CA GLU A 63 1.99 -0.89 2.38
C GLU A 63 3.22 -1.54 3.03
N LEU A 64 4.22 -1.85 2.22
CA LEU A 64 5.51 -2.37 2.68
C LEU A 64 6.56 -1.28 2.50
N ASN A 65 7.18 -0.85 3.61
CA ASN A 65 8.24 0.15 3.59
C ASN A 65 9.61 -0.52 3.46
N ASN A 66 10.20 -0.50 2.26
CA ASN A 66 11.51 -1.08 1.98
C ASN A 66 12.64 -0.09 2.30
N ARG A 67 12.74 0.37 3.56
CA ARG A 67 13.80 1.31 3.98
C ARG A 67 15.23 0.83 3.67
N LYS A 68 15.43 -0.47 3.47
CA LYS A 68 16.75 -1.10 3.30
C LYS A 68 17.28 -1.23 1.87
N GLU A 69 16.52 -0.95 0.81
CA GLU A 69 17.03 -1.20 -0.55
C GLU A 69 17.12 0.08 -1.38
N LYS A 70 18.14 0.90 -1.12
CA LYS A 70 18.72 1.68 -2.21
C LYS A 70 19.71 0.76 -2.92
N TRP A 71 19.19 -0.11 -3.79
CA TRP A 71 19.92 -0.91 -4.79
C TRP A 71 21.35 -1.30 -4.40
N GLU A 72 21.55 -2.53 -3.90
CA GLU A 72 22.82 -3.22 -4.18
C GLU A 72 23.00 -3.38 -5.70
#